data_AF-A0A917K6G5-F1
#
_entry.id   AF-A0A917K6G5-F1
#
_cell.length_a   1.000
_cell.length_b   1.000
_cell.length_c   1.000
_cell.angle_alpha   90.00
_cell.angle_beta   90.00
_cell.angle_gamma   90.00
#
_symmetry.space_group_name_H-M   'P 1'
#
loop_
_entity.id
_entity.type
_entity.pdbx_description
1 polymer ?
#
loop_
_entity_poly.entity_id
_entity_poly.type
_entity_poly.pdbx_seq_one_letter_code
_entity_poly.pdbx_strand_id
1 'polypeptide(L)'
;MFTAITHSQIYVLDQDEAVDFYVGKLGLEVAADVDLGFMRWLTVSVPGHPERQILLEKPGPPAMSEETAEQVRELVTKGATGGSLIFSTDDCRKTYETLRGLGVEFTEEPTERDYGIDVGPDGRASARPSGTAPTGDALGALGDPTRRAIIACLAERPRAVGELADALPVSRPAVSQHLKVLKSAGLVTDHAAGTRRIYRLDPVGVAALRDQLDTFWSRALEGYQEAAEQPGEENP
;
A
#
# COMPACT_ATOMS: atom_id res chain seq x y z
N MET A 1 22.84 -9.71 -4.27
CA MET A 1 21.40 -9.91 -4.57
C MET A 1 20.64 -8.68 -4.09
N PHE A 2 19.61 -8.22 -4.80
CA PHE A 2 18.80 -7.05 -4.42
C PHE A 2 18.00 -7.31 -3.12
N THR A 3 17.78 -6.27 -2.31
CA THR A 3 17.16 -6.39 -0.98
C THR A 3 15.80 -5.68 -0.86
N ALA A 4 15.52 -4.70 -1.72
CA ALA A 4 14.27 -3.97 -1.77
C ALA A 4 14.06 -3.29 -3.13
N ILE A 5 12.80 -2.94 -3.43
CA ILE A 5 12.45 -1.95 -4.47
C ILE A 5 12.06 -0.68 -3.72
N THR A 6 12.79 0.41 -3.96
CA THR A 6 12.62 1.65 -3.21
C THR A 6 11.99 2.77 -4.04
N HIS A 7 11.97 2.65 -5.37
CA HIS A 7 11.47 3.68 -6.26
C HIS A 7 10.39 3.13 -7.19
N SER A 8 9.27 3.85 -7.26
CA SER A 8 8.27 3.73 -8.33
C SER A 8 8.34 4.96 -9.20
N GLN A 9 8.19 4.82 -10.51
CA GLN A 9 8.28 5.93 -11.44
C GLN A 9 6.88 6.39 -11.87
N ILE A 10 6.68 7.69 -11.91
CA ILE A 10 5.51 8.36 -12.49
C ILE A 10 5.99 9.39 -13.51
N TYR A 11 5.41 9.36 -14.70
CA TYR A 11 5.69 10.38 -15.69
C TYR A 11 4.85 11.63 -15.43
N VAL A 12 5.53 12.78 -15.46
CA VAL A 12 4.92 14.10 -15.33
C VAL A 12 5.29 14.95 -16.55
N LEU A 13 4.39 15.85 -16.95
CA LEU A 13 4.64 16.74 -18.11
C LEU A 13 5.51 17.94 -17.72
N ASP A 14 5.32 18.40 -16.48
CA ASP A 14 6.08 19.47 -15.85
C ASP A 14 6.37 19.06 -14.39
N GLN A 15 7.65 19.17 -13.98
CA GLN A 15 8.08 18.73 -12.65
C GLN A 15 7.76 19.78 -11.58
N ASP A 16 7.66 21.07 -11.90
CA ASP A 16 7.29 22.11 -10.94
C ASP A 16 5.79 22.05 -10.64
N GLU A 17 4.95 21.92 -11.68
CA GLU A 17 3.51 21.67 -11.48
C GLU A 17 3.26 20.36 -10.71
N ALA A 18 4.12 19.36 -10.91
CA ALA A 18 4.05 18.11 -10.15
C ALA A 18 4.38 18.32 -8.67
N VAL A 19 5.36 19.16 -8.30
CA VAL A 19 5.61 19.49 -6.89
C VAL A 19 4.38 20.17 -6.28
N ASP A 20 3.82 21.16 -6.95
CA ASP A 20 2.62 21.86 -6.46
C ASP A 20 1.45 20.90 -6.23
N PHE A 21 1.29 19.91 -7.10
CA PHE A 21 0.26 18.88 -6.96
C PHE A 21 0.60 17.87 -5.84
N TYR A 22 1.70 17.13 -5.96
CA TYR A 22 2.04 16.01 -5.07
C TYR A 22 2.40 16.47 -3.66
N VAL A 23 3.11 17.59 -3.51
CA VAL A 23 3.47 18.14 -2.21
C VAL A 23 2.38 19.10 -1.74
N GLY A 24 2.04 20.09 -2.55
CA GLY A 24 1.13 21.17 -2.15
C GLY A 24 -0.32 20.72 -1.94
N LYS A 25 -0.84 19.80 -2.76
CA LYS A 25 -2.23 19.30 -2.63
C LYS A 25 -2.32 17.96 -1.92
N LEU A 26 -1.49 16.98 -2.28
CA LEU A 26 -1.56 15.63 -1.70
C LEU A 26 -0.83 15.52 -0.35
N GLY A 27 0.02 16.49 0.00
CA GLY A 27 0.75 16.48 1.27
C GLY A 27 1.90 15.47 1.33
N LEU A 28 2.44 15.05 0.18
CA LEU A 28 3.67 14.26 0.13
C LEU A 28 4.87 15.14 0.50
N GLU A 29 5.96 14.51 0.90
CA GLU A 29 7.22 15.19 1.22
C GLU A 29 8.24 15.01 0.09
N VAL A 30 9.03 16.05 -0.20
CA VAL A 30 10.16 15.93 -1.12
C VAL A 30 11.24 15.10 -0.43
N ALA A 31 11.58 13.95 -1.02
CA ALA A 31 12.65 13.08 -0.55
C ALA A 31 13.99 13.48 -1.17
N ALA A 32 14.00 13.84 -2.45
CA ALA A 32 15.17 14.40 -3.14
C ALA A 32 14.73 15.33 -4.28
N ASP A 33 15.45 16.43 -4.47
CA ASP A 33 15.30 17.31 -5.61
C ASP A 33 16.69 17.78 -6.06
N VAL A 34 17.22 17.11 -7.07
CA VAL A 34 18.61 17.29 -7.52
C VAL A 34 18.65 17.46 -9.02
N ASP A 35 19.22 18.57 -9.49
CA ASP A 35 19.58 18.74 -10.89
C ASP A 35 20.87 17.98 -11.21
N LEU A 36 20.76 16.94 -12.04
CA LEU A 36 21.90 16.14 -12.51
C LEU A 36 22.45 16.66 -13.86
N GLY A 37 21.96 17.79 -14.34
CA GLY A 37 22.33 18.44 -15.60
C GLY A 37 21.68 17.83 -16.84
N PHE A 38 21.60 16.49 -16.91
CA PHE A 38 20.90 15.78 -17.99
C PHE A 38 19.45 15.42 -17.64
N MET A 39 19.09 15.47 -16.36
CA MET A 39 17.73 15.32 -15.87
C MET A 39 17.63 15.91 -14.46
N ARG A 40 16.43 16.30 -14.03
CA ARG A 40 16.14 16.59 -12.63
C ARG A 40 15.64 15.32 -11.95
N TRP A 41 16.38 14.87 -10.94
CA TRP A 41 16.00 13.77 -10.06
C TRP A 41 15.10 14.31 -8.95
N LEU A 42 13.79 14.20 -9.15
CA LEU A 42 12.77 14.66 -8.21
C LEU A 42 12.01 13.47 -7.66
N THR A 43 12.15 13.20 -6.37
CA THR A 43 11.42 12.14 -5.68
C THR A 43 10.58 12.70 -4.54
N VAL A 44 9.38 12.13 -4.37
CA VAL A 44 8.48 12.41 -3.25
C VAL A 44 8.13 11.13 -2.50
N SER A 45 7.81 11.23 -1.22
CA SER A 45 7.39 10.11 -0.39
C SER A 45 6.21 10.47 0.49
N VAL A 46 5.50 9.45 0.96
CA VAL A 46 4.47 9.65 1.98
C VAL A 46 5.14 10.06 3.29
N PRO A 47 4.62 11.06 4.03
CA PRO A 47 5.17 11.46 5.32
C PRO A 47 5.34 10.25 6.25
N GLY A 48 6.53 10.13 6.85
CA GLY A 48 6.89 9.01 7.73
C GLY A 48 7.28 7.70 7.01
N HIS A 49 7.29 7.66 5.67
CA HIS A 49 7.67 6.49 4.86
C HIS A 49 8.75 6.82 3.80
N PRO A 50 9.95 7.27 4.21
CA PRO A 50 11.00 7.72 3.28
C PRO A 50 11.62 6.59 2.44
N GLU A 51 11.40 5.32 2.81
CA GLU A 51 11.95 4.14 2.15
C GLU A 51 11.28 3.79 0.81
N ARG A 52 10.06 4.29 0.60
CA ARG A 52 9.29 4.13 -0.64
C ARG A 52 9.10 5.49 -1.32
N GLN A 53 9.90 5.73 -2.35
CA GLN A 53 9.92 6.98 -3.08
C GLN A 53 9.23 6.86 -4.44
N ILE A 54 8.63 7.97 -4.86
CA ILE A 54 8.01 8.14 -6.16
C ILE A 54 8.91 9.09 -6.95
N LEU A 55 9.53 8.60 -8.01
CA LEU A 55 10.27 9.41 -8.96
C LEU A 55 9.27 10.10 -9.91
N LEU A 56 9.23 11.43 -9.84
CA LEU A 56 8.46 12.29 -10.73
C LEU A 56 9.35 12.65 -11.92
N GLU A 57 9.25 11.87 -12.98
CA GLU A 57 10.15 11.99 -14.13
C GLU A 57 9.45 12.65 -15.32
N LYS A 58 10.14 13.61 -15.94
CA LYS A 58 9.72 14.13 -17.24
C LYS A 58 10.26 13.22 -18.35
N PRO A 59 9.42 12.65 -19.24
CA PRO A 59 9.91 11.88 -20.37
C PRO A 59 10.86 12.73 -21.23
N GLY A 60 12.08 12.23 -21.47
CA GLY A 60 13.09 12.91 -22.26
C GLY A 60 14.44 12.18 -22.32
N PRO A 61 15.40 12.73 -23.07
CA PRO A 61 16.79 12.27 -23.07
C PRO A 61 17.44 12.41 -21.68
N PRO A 62 18.39 11.53 -21.30
CA PRO A 62 18.96 10.44 -22.09
C PRO A 62 18.20 9.12 -22.00
N ALA A 63 17.17 9.01 -21.13
CA ALA A 63 16.43 7.77 -20.92
C ALA A 63 15.71 7.28 -22.19
N MET A 64 15.26 8.22 -23.02
CA MET A 64 14.64 7.95 -24.32
C MET A 64 14.97 9.05 -25.34
N SER A 65 14.82 8.75 -26.63
CA SER A 65 14.97 9.79 -27.67
C SER A 65 13.86 10.85 -27.56
N GLU A 66 14.10 12.05 -28.06
CA GLU A 66 13.10 13.12 -28.04
C GLU A 66 11.81 12.72 -28.77
N GLU A 67 11.92 12.03 -29.92
CA GLU A 67 10.78 11.50 -30.66
C GLU A 67 9.93 10.52 -29.82
N THR A 68 10.58 9.64 -29.05
CA THR A 68 9.87 8.71 -28.16
C THR A 68 9.23 9.47 -27.00
N ALA A 69 9.95 10.45 -26.45
CA ALA A 69 9.47 11.27 -25.34
C ALA A 69 8.21 12.05 -25.71
N GLU A 70 8.13 12.61 -26.93
CA GLU A 70 6.92 13.26 -27.44
C GLU A 70 5.71 12.31 -27.45
N GLN A 71 5.89 11.09 -27.95
CA GLN A 71 4.82 10.08 -27.98
C GLN A 71 4.39 9.68 -26.56
N VAL A 72 5.34 9.51 -25.63
CA VAL A 72 5.03 9.21 -24.23
C VAL A 72 4.26 10.35 -23.59
N ARG A 73 4.68 11.62 -23.77
CA ARG A 73 3.98 12.79 -23.25
C ARG A 73 2.55 12.89 -23.80
N GLU A 74 2.34 12.60 -25.09
CA GLU A 74 1.00 12.56 -25.67
C GLU A 74 0.11 11.50 -25.02
N LEU A 75 0.65 10.30 -24.75
CA LEU A 75 -0.07 9.24 -24.05
C LEU A 75 -0.36 9.60 -22.59
N VAL A 76 0.54 10.30 -21.91
CA VAL A 76 0.32 10.82 -20.54
C VAL A 76 -0.81 11.85 -20.53
N THR A 77 -0.79 12.82 -21.45
CA THR A 77 -1.86 13.83 -21.59
C THR A 77 -3.24 13.19 -21.81
N LYS A 78 -3.30 12.09 -22.55
CA LYS A 78 -4.55 11.33 -22.79
C LYS A 78 -4.95 10.43 -21.62
N GLY A 79 -4.18 10.39 -20.53
CA GLY A 79 -4.38 9.46 -19.41
C GLY A 79 -4.16 7.99 -19.80
N ALA A 80 -3.48 7.73 -20.91
CA ALA A 80 -3.24 6.37 -21.42
C ALA A 80 -2.04 5.68 -20.74
N THR A 81 -1.09 6.46 -20.25
CA THR A 81 0.07 6.02 -19.48
C THR A 81 0.45 7.11 -18.48
N GLY A 82 1.49 6.91 -17.69
CA GLY A 82 1.92 7.84 -16.65
C GLY A 82 2.30 7.15 -15.34
N GLY A 83 1.93 5.87 -15.23
CA GLY A 83 2.13 5.06 -14.03
C GLY A 83 0.90 5.09 -13.11
N SER A 84 0.94 4.27 -12.07
CA SER A 84 -0.19 4.06 -11.17
C SER A 84 0.33 3.90 -9.76
N LEU A 85 -0.11 4.77 -8.87
CA LEU A 85 0.09 4.77 -7.43
C LEU A 85 -1.16 4.37 -6.68
N ILE A 86 -0.97 4.02 -5.42
CA ILE A 86 -2.05 3.63 -4.54
C ILE A 86 -1.74 4.30 -3.22
N PHE A 87 -2.66 5.11 -2.73
CA PHE A 87 -2.53 5.73 -1.42
C PHE A 87 -3.56 5.15 -0.46
N SER A 88 -3.11 4.88 0.76
CA SER A 88 -3.95 4.47 1.88
C SER A 88 -4.21 5.69 2.75
N THR A 89 -5.40 5.74 3.34
CA THR A 89 -5.83 6.80 4.25
C THR A 89 -6.72 6.20 5.34
N ASP A 90 -6.67 6.78 6.53
CA ASP A 90 -7.52 6.39 7.66
C ASP A 90 -9.01 6.71 7.39
N ASP A 91 -9.29 7.75 6.59
CA ASP A 91 -10.66 8.18 6.25
C ASP A 91 -10.73 8.69 4.80
N CYS A 92 -11.09 7.79 3.89
CA CYS A 92 -11.20 8.08 2.46
C CYS A 92 -12.19 9.21 2.15
N ARG A 93 -13.32 9.29 2.85
CA ARG A 93 -14.34 10.32 2.60
C ARG A 93 -13.83 11.70 3.01
N LYS A 94 -13.19 11.79 4.18
CA LYS A 94 -12.60 13.06 4.66
C LYS A 94 -11.43 13.51 3.78
N THR A 95 -10.57 12.57 3.37
CA THR A 95 -9.48 12.86 2.45
C THR A 95 -10.02 13.35 1.10
N TYR A 96 -11.05 12.70 0.56
CA TYR A 96 -11.73 13.13 -0.68
C TYR A 96 -12.24 14.56 -0.59
N GLU A 97 -13.00 14.91 0.44
CA GLU A 97 -13.54 16.26 0.61
C GLU A 97 -12.42 17.30 0.73
N THR A 98 -11.35 16.98 1.46
CA THR A 98 -10.19 17.85 1.61
C THR A 98 -9.50 18.09 0.26
N LEU A 99 -9.19 17.03 -0.48
CA LEU A 99 -8.50 17.12 -1.77
C LEU A 99 -9.37 17.79 -2.84
N ARG A 100 -10.68 17.52 -2.85
CA ARG A 100 -11.63 18.21 -3.72
C ARG A 100 -11.67 19.71 -3.42
N GLY A 101 -11.63 20.09 -2.15
CA GLY A 101 -11.52 21.49 -1.71
C GLY A 101 -10.22 22.18 -2.17
N LEU A 102 -9.15 21.42 -2.38
CA LEU A 102 -7.87 21.88 -2.93
C LEU A 102 -7.82 21.84 -4.47
N GLY A 103 -8.96 21.55 -5.13
CA GLY A 103 -9.06 21.48 -6.57
C GLY A 103 -8.39 20.25 -7.19
N VAL A 104 -8.35 19.12 -6.46
CA VAL A 104 -8.03 17.82 -7.04
C VAL A 104 -9.29 17.27 -7.71
N GLU A 105 -9.15 16.89 -8.98
CA GLU A 105 -10.23 16.28 -9.74
C GLU A 105 -10.29 14.78 -9.48
N PHE A 106 -11.51 14.28 -9.24
CA PHE A 106 -11.81 12.87 -9.12
C PHE A 106 -12.84 12.48 -10.17
N THR A 107 -12.68 11.31 -10.77
CA THR A 107 -13.60 10.80 -11.79
C THR A 107 -14.87 10.20 -11.19
N GLU A 108 -14.82 9.79 -9.92
CA GLU A 108 -15.90 9.11 -9.20
C GLU A 108 -15.99 9.64 -7.76
N GLU A 109 -17.09 9.31 -7.07
CA GLU A 109 -17.31 9.63 -5.66
C GLU A 109 -16.88 8.47 -4.74
N PRO A 110 -16.61 8.73 -3.44
CA PRO A 110 -16.25 7.68 -2.48
C PRO A 110 -17.32 6.60 -2.40
N THR A 111 -16.97 5.39 -2.83
CA THR A 111 -17.90 4.27 -2.94
C THR A 111 -17.49 3.15 -1.99
N GLU A 112 -18.47 2.55 -1.33
CA GLU A 112 -18.23 1.39 -0.47
C GLU A 112 -18.08 0.13 -1.33
N ARG A 113 -16.97 -0.58 -1.13
CA ARG A 113 -16.58 -1.80 -1.83
C ARG A 113 -16.30 -2.90 -0.80
N ASP A 114 -16.16 -4.13 -1.27
CA ASP A 114 -15.86 -5.28 -0.41
C ASP A 114 -14.52 -5.16 0.37
N TYR A 115 -13.66 -4.21 -0.02
CA TYR A 115 -12.34 -3.97 0.56
C TYR A 115 -12.23 -2.63 1.32
N GLY A 116 -13.34 -1.92 1.51
CA GLY A 116 -13.38 -0.60 2.16
C GLY A 116 -13.97 0.47 1.24
N ILE A 117 -13.69 1.73 1.54
CA ILE A 117 -14.14 2.87 0.74
C ILE A 117 -12.98 3.33 -0.14
N ASP A 118 -13.22 3.48 -1.44
CA ASP A 118 -12.25 4.03 -2.39
C ASP A 118 -12.83 5.12 -3.27
N VAL A 119 -11.92 5.90 -3.87
CA VAL A 119 -12.21 6.89 -4.91
C VAL A 119 -11.20 6.73 -6.02
N GLY A 120 -11.66 6.32 -7.19
CA GLY A 120 -10.83 6.19 -8.38
C GLY A 120 -11.64 5.49 -9.47
N PRO A 121 -11.40 5.79 -10.75
CA PRO A 121 -12.12 5.13 -11.81
C PRO A 121 -11.76 3.66 -11.80
N ASP A 122 -12.68 2.83 -12.27
CA ASP A 122 -12.49 1.41 -12.62
C ASP A 122 -11.40 1.18 -13.70
N GLY A 123 -10.23 1.82 -13.60
CA GLY A 123 -9.10 1.65 -14.50
C GLY A 123 -7.99 2.70 -14.49
N ARG A 124 -8.21 4.00 -14.18
CA ARG A 124 -7.23 5.09 -14.46
C ARG A 124 -7.42 6.42 -13.69
N ALA A 125 -7.17 6.37 -12.38
CA ALA A 125 -6.63 7.43 -11.52
C ALA A 125 -6.33 6.68 -10.23
N SER A 126 -5.06 6.63 -9.91
CA SER A 126 -4.52 5.56 -9.11
C SER A 126 -4.63 5.91 -7.61
N ALA A 127 -5.71 5.41 -7.02
CA ALA A 127 -5.80 4.92 -5.67
C ALA A 127 -6.40 3.51 -5.81
N ARG A 128 -5.71 2.47 -5.37
CA ARG A 128 -6.17 1.09 -5.56
C ARG A 128 -5.71 0.24 -4.39
N PRO A 129 -6.61 -0.35 -3.62
CA PRO A 129 -6.48 -0.53 -2.18
C PRO A 129 -5.13 -1.09 -1.72
N SER A 130 -4.59 -0.57 -0.60
CA SER A 130 -4.05 -1.50 0.40
C SER A 130 -5.27 -2.30 0.86
N GLY A 131 -5.51 -3.46 0.26
CA GLY A 131 -6.60 -4.35 0.60
C GLY A 131 -6.73 -4.47 2.10
N THR A 132 -7.95 -4.28 2.57
CA THR A 132 -8.31 -4.35 3.99
C THR A 132 -7.28 -3.68 4.89
N ALA A 133 -7.51 -2.39 5.19
CA ALA A 133 -7.37 -2.03 6.60
C ALA A 133 -8.26 -3.04 7.35
N PRO A 134 -7.69 -3.90 8.19
CA PRO A 134 -8.43 -5.02 8.73
C PRO A 134 -9.49 -4.41 9.66
N THR A 135 -10.77 -4.56 9.31
CA THR A 135 -11.89 -4.11 10.18
C THR A 135 -11.94 -4.92 11.48
N GLY A 136 -11.15 -5.99 11.57
CA GLY A 136 -10.81 -6.68 12.81
C GLY A 136 -9.31 -6.68 13.09
N ASP A 137 -8.93 -6.71 14.36
CA ASP A 137 -7.55 -6.82 14.84
C ASP A 137 -6.78 -7.99 14.17
N ALA A 138 -5.96 -7.68 13.15
CA ALA A 138 -5.15 -8.69 12.43
C ALA A 138 -4.07 -9.31 13.33
N LEU A 139 -3.48 -8.52 14.23
CA LEU A 139 -2.53 -9.01 15.22
C LEU A 139 -3.22 -9.95 16.22
N GLY A 140 -4.41 -9.60 16.69
CA GLY A 140 -5.26 -10.48 17.51
C GLY A 140 -5.71 -11.73 16.76
N ALA A 141 -5.98 -11.63 15.46
CA ALA A 141 -6.22 -12.80 14.61
C ALA A 141 -4.97 -13.69 14.55
N LEU A 142 -3.76 -13.17 14.54
CA LEU A 142 -2.54 -13.97 14.60
C LEU A 142 -2.19 -14.52 15.98
N GLY A 143 -2.85 -14.06 17.05
CA GLY A 143 -2.62 -14.55 18.42
C GLY A 143 -2.91 -16.05 18.61
N ASP A 144 -3.77 -16.64 17.77
CA ASP A 144 -4.16 -18.04 17.85
C ASP A 144 -3.23 -18.98 17.04
N PRO A 145 -2.71 -20.06 17.64
CA PRO A 145 -1.77 -20.97 16.98
C PRO A 145 -2.37 -21.71 15.78
N THR A 146 -3.66 -22.05 15.82
CA THR A 146 -4.34 -22.72 14.70
C THR A 146 -4.52 -21.76 13.52
N ARG A 147 -4.84 -20.48 13.77
CA ARG A 147 -4.91 -19.46 12.71
C ARG A 147 -3.55 -19.22 12.06
N ARG A 148 -2.46 -19.21 12.83
CA ARG A 148 -1.08 -19.17 12.27
C ARG A 148 -0.76 -20.39 11.42
N ALA A 149 -1.17 -21.59 11.86
CA ALA A 149 -0.96 -22.82 11.08
C ALA A 149 -1.75 -22.81 9.76
N ILE A 150 -3.00 -22.30 9.76
CA ILE A 150 -3.78 -22.11 8.53
C ILE A 150 -3.06 -21.15 7.57
N ILE A 151 -2.55 -20.02 8.06
CA ILE A 151 -1.79 -19.07 7.23
C ILE A 151 -0.54 -19.73 6.64
N ALA A 152 0.21 -20.50 7.43
CA ALA A 152 1.38 -21.22 6.94
C ALA A 152 1.01 -22.20 5.81
N CYS A 153 -0.10 -22.94 5.94
CA CYS A 153 -0.58 -23.82 4.88
C CYS A 153 -1.00 -23.07 3.60
N LEU A 154 -1.59 -21.88 3.75
CA LEU A 154 -2.03 -21.04 2.64
C LEU A 154 -0.89 -20.26 1.98
N ALA A 155 0.22 -20.03 2.69
CA ALA A 155 1.43 -19.43 2.16
C ALA A 155 2.11 -20.33 1.10
N GLU A 156 1.98 -21.65 1.23
CA GLU A 156 2.49 -22.61 0.24
C GLU A 156 1.66 -22.63 -1.04
N ARG A 157 0.32 -22.69 -0.90
CA ARG A 157 -0.62 -22.73 -2.02
C ARG A 157 -2.06 -22.44 -1.57
N PRO A 158 -2.96 -22.01 -2.47
CA PRO A 158 -4.39 -21.97 -2.19
C PRO A 158 -4.94 -23.37 -1.85
N ARG A 159 -5.82 -23.44 -0.85
CA ARG A 159 -6.38 -24.71 -0.33
C ARG A 159 -7.87 -24.56 -0.02
N ALA A 160 -8.62 -25.64 -0.17
CA ALA A 160 -10.00 -25.71 0.29
C ALA A 160 -10.08 -26.03 1.80
N VAL A 161 -11.23 -25.74 2.43
CA VAL A 161 -11.49 -26.05 3.85
C VAL A 161 -11.19 -27.50 4.20
N GLY A 162 -11.59 -28.44 3.31
CA GLY A 162 -11.35 -29.87 3.51
C GLY A 162 -9.85 -30.18 3.60
N GLU A 163 -9.05 -29.66 2.68
CA GLU A 163 -7.59 -29.88 2.66
C GLU A 163 -6.91 -29.27 3.89
N LEU A 164 -7.40 -28.13 4.39
CA LEU A 164 -6.89 -27.51 5.60
C LEU A 164 -7.24 -28.32 6.86
N ALA A 165 -8.44 -28.89 6.92
CA ALA A 165 -8.85 -29.74 8.03
C ALA A 165 -8.16 -31.10 8.02
N ASP A 166 -7.79 -31.61 6.84
CA ASP A 166 -7.02 -32.86 6.74
C ASP A 166 -5.54 -32.64 7.14
N ALA A 167 -5.03 -31.42 7.02
CA ALA A 167 -3.64 -31.05 7.34
C ALA A 167 -3.41 -30.58 8.79
N LEU A 168 -4.48 -30.23 9.53
CA LEU A 168 -4.40 -29.65 10.87
C LEU A 168 -5.18 -30.52 11.87
N PRO A 169 -4.79 -30.58 13.15
CA PRO A 169 -5.47 -31.37 14.17
C PRO A 169 -6.77 -30.69 14.67
N VAL A 170 -7.59 -30.18 13.75
CA VAL A 170 -8.84 -29.47 14.04
C VAL A 170 -9.95 -29.86 13.06
N SER A 171 -11.19 -29.79 13.52
CA SER A 171 -12.35 -30.18 12.72
C SER A 171 -12.63 -29.19 11.57
N ARG A 172 -13.31 -29.66 10.51
CA ARG A 172 -13.77 -28.79 9.39
C ARG A 172 -14.62 -27.58 9.84
N PRO A 173 -15.55 -27.72 10.81
CA PRO A 173 -16.25 -26.57 11.38
C PRO A 173 -15.31 -25.57 12.06
N ALA A 174 -14.32 -26.05 12.82
CA ALA A 174 -13.33 -25.19 13.48
C ALA A 174 -12.47 -24.43 12.46
N VAL A 175 -11.98 -25.12 11.41
CA VAL A 175 -11.26 -24.47 10.29
C VAL A 175 -12.11 -23.39 9.62
N SER A 176 -13.39 -23.66 9.38
CA SER A 176 -14.31 -22.67 8.80
C SER A 176 -14.49 -21.44 9.70
N GLN A 177 -14.58 -21.65 11.01
CA GLN A 177 -14.65 -20.55 11.98
C GLN A 177 -13.36 -19.72 12.00
N HIS A 178 -12.20 -20.36 11.98
CA HIS A 178 -10.91 -19.67 11.90
C HIS A 178 -10.75 -18.89 10.59
N LEU A 179 -11.14 -19.47 9.46
CA LEU A 179 -11.13 -18.79 8.16
C LEU A 179 -12.07 -17.59 8.12
N LYS A 180 -13.22 -17.65 8.81
CA LYS A 180 -14.12 -16.51 8.94
C LYS A 180 -13.44 -15.35 9.68
N VAL A 181 -12.74 -15.64 10.78
CA VAL A 181 -11.98 -14.65 11.55
C VAL A 181 -10.82 -14.07 10.73
N LEU A 182 -10.05 -14.92 10.06
CA LEU A 182 -8.95 -14.49 9.19
C LEU A 182 -9.46 -13.64 8.02
N LYS A 183 -10.62 -13.97 7.47
CA LYS A 183 -11.25 -13.20 6.39
C LYS A 183 -11.75 -11.84 6.88
N SER A 184 -12.39 -11.79 8.06
CA SER A 184 -12.78 -10.49 8.67
C SER A 184 -11.58 -9.63 9.05
N ALA A 185 -10.45 -10.26 9.38
CA ALA A 185 -9.18 -9.59 9.62
C ALA A 185 -8.40 -9.27 8.33
N GLY A 186 -8.97 -9.49 7.14
CA GLY A 186 -8.33 -9.15 5.87
C GLY A 186 -7.12 -10.00 5.48
N LEU A 187 -6.80 -11.07 6.22
CA LEU A 187 -5.58 -11.86 5.97
C LEU A 187 -5.78 -12.94 4.89
N VAL A 188 -7.03 -13.28 4.57
CA VAL A 188 -7.36 -14.31 3.57
C VAL A 188 -8.54 -13.89 2.70
N THR A 189 -8.50 -14.30 1.44
CA THR A 189 -9.63 -14.19 0.49
C THR A 189 -10.07 -15.58 0.04
N ASP A 190 -11.30 -15.70 -0.45
CA ASP A 190 -11.82 -16.94 -1.02
C ASP A 190 -12.52 -16.72 -2.35
N HIS A 191 -12.56 -17.77 -3.17
CA HIS A 191 -13.37 -17.81 -4.39
C HIS A 191 -14.08 -19.16 -4.51
N ALA A 192 -15.23 -19.15 -5.19
CA ALA A 192 -15.99 -20.36 -5.48
C ALA A 192 -15.31 -21.16 -6.60
N ALA A 193 -15.10 -22.46 -6.38
CA ALA A 193 -14.59 -23.40 -7.38
C ALA A 193 -15.45 -24.66 -7.35
N GLY A 194 -16.53 -24.65 -8.14
CA GLY A 194 -17.55 -25.70 -8.11
C GLY A 194 -18.29 -25.71 -6.76
N THR A 195 -18.31 -26.87 -6.10
CA THR A 195 -19.00 -27.06 -4.81
C THR A 195 -18.15 -26.68 -3.59
N ARG A 196 -16.90 -26.23 -3.79
CA ARG A 196 -15.97 -25.88 -2.71
C ARG A 196 -15.51 -24.43 -2.81
N ARG A 197 -15.13 -23.87 -1.67
CA ARG A 197 -14.44 -22.58 -1.58
C ARG A 197 -12.94 -22.81 -1.44
N ILE A 198 -12.17 -22.12 -2.27
CA ILE A 198 -10.70 -22.14 -2.22
C ILE A 198 -10.24 -20.84 -1.55
N TYR A 199 -9.49 -20.97 -0.48
CA TYR A 199 -8.92 -19.87 0.29
C TYR A 199 -7.47 -19.64 -0.12
N ARG A 200 -7.03 -18.38 -0.06
CA ARG A 200 -5.65 -17.94 -0.27
C ARG A 200 -5.33 -16.77 0.66
N LEU A 201 -4.05 -16.50 0.90
CA LEU A 201 -3.65 -15.27 1.57
C LEU A 201 -4.04 -14.06 0.72
N ASP A 202 -4.48 -12.99 1.39
CA ASP A 202 -4.61 -11.69 0.75
C ASP A 202 -3.23 -11.01 0.74
N PRO A 203 -2.56 -10.86 -0.42
CA PRO A 203 -1.26 -10.22 -0.46
C PRO A 203 -1.30 -8.80 0.10
N VAL A 204 -2.45 -8.14 -0.01
CA VAL A 204 -2.55 -6.74 0.39
C VAL A 204 -2.85 -6.59 1.87
N GLY A 205 -3.74 -7.41 2.43
CA GLY A 205 -3.94 -7.45 3.88
C GLY A 205 -2.68 -7.91 4.64
N VAL A 206 -1.90 -8.83 4.05
CA VAL A 206 -0.60 -9.23 4.61
C VAL A 206 0.43 -8.10 4.53
N ALA A 207 0.45 -7.32 3.44
CA ALA A 207 1.32 -6.15 3.33
C ALA A 207 0.96 -5.06 4.36
N ALA A 208 -0.34 -4.78 4.54
CA ALA A 208 -0.82 -3.82 5.54
C ALA A 208 -0.42 -4.23 6.97
N LEU A 209 -0.54 -5.52 7.30
CA LEU A 209 -0.08 -6.05 8.59
C LEU A 209 1.43 -5.87 8.78
N ARG A 210 2.22 -6.12 7.73
CA ARG A 210 3.67 -5.91 7.77
C ARG A 210 4.01 -4.45 8.04
N ASP A 211 3.40 -3.53 7.29
CA ASP A 211 3.64 -2.09 7.43
C ASP A 211 3.26 -1.60 8.84
N GLN A 212 2.18 -2.14 9.43
CA GLN A 212 1.79 -1.85 10.81
C GLN A 212 2.83 -2.34 11.84
N LEU A 213 3.38 -3.54 11.64
CA LEU A 213 4.42 -4.09 12.52
C LEU A 213 5.72 -3.29 12.42
N ASP A 214 6.12 -2.93 11.20
CA ASP A 214 7.31 -2.11 10.95
C ASP A 214 7.16 -0.73 11.62
N THR A 215 5.97 -0.12 11.55
CA THR A 215 5.65 1.14 12.24
C THR A 215 5.76 1.02 13.76
N PHE A 216 5.19 -0.04 14.34
CA PHE A 216 5.26 -0.29 15.79
C PHE A 216 6.71 -0.46 16.25
N TRP A 217 7.50 -1.20 15.47
CA TRP A 217 8.90 -1.45 15.75
C TRP A 217 9.74 -0.18 15.69
N SER A 218 9.56 0.67 14.66
CA SER A 218 10.27 1.95 14.55
C SER A 218 10.00 2.86 15.74
N ARG A 219 8.73 3.03 16.13
CA ARG A 219 8.36 3.83 17.30
C ARG A 219 8.96 3.28 18.60
N ALA A 220 8.99 1.95 18.75
CA ALA A 220 9.60 1.33 19.92
C ALA A 220 11.10 1.62 19.98
N LEU A 221 11.81 1.54 18.84
CA LEU A 221 13.24 1.84 18.77
C LEU A 221 13.55 3.31 19.07
N GLU A 222 12.78 4.25 18.53
CA GLU A 222 12.90 5.69 18.84
C GLU A 222 12.72 5.94 20.34
N GLY A 223 11.66 5.38 20.94
CA GLY A 223 11.43 5.51 22.39
C GLY A 223 12.54 4.89 23.24
N TYR A 224 13.13 3.77 22.81
CA TYR A 224 14.28 3.18 23.50
C TYR A 224 15.56 4.02 23.35
N GLN A 225 15.76 4.67 22.21
CA GLN A 225 16.90 5.58 22.00
C GLN A 225 16.78 6.82 22.90
N GLU A 226 15.61 7.47 22.94
CA GLU A 226 15.37 8.62 23.83
C GLU A 226 15.58 8.26 25.31
N ALA A 227 15.11 7.08 25.74
CA ALA A 227 15.31 6.61 27.11
C ALA A 227 16.77 6.28 27.43
N ALA A 228 17.56 5.85 26.44
CA ALA A 228 18.99 5.58 26.61
C ALA A 228 19.84 6.86 26.63
N GLU A 229 19.38 7.93 25.98
CA GLU A 229 20.07 9.22 25.87
C GLU A 229 19.73 10.18 27.02
N GLN A 230 18.67 9.94 27.80
CA GLN A 230 18.43 10.66 29.05
C GLN A 230 19.46 10.20 30.11
N PRO A 231 20.42 11.06 30.52
CA PRO A 231 21.26 10.74 31.67
C PRO A 231 20.33 10.63 32.87
N GLY A 232 20.36 9.46 33.53
CA GLY A 232 19.51 9.19 34.68
C GLY A 232 19.56 10.36 35.66
N GLU A 233 18.41 10.96 35.95
CA GLU A 233 18.25 11.86 37.09
C GLU A 233 18.67 11.07 38.34
N GLU A 234 19.92 11.29 38.75
CA GLU A 234 20.42 10.95 40.07
C GLU A 234 19.54 11.69 41.08
N ASN A 235 18.61 10.94 41.67
CA ASN A 235 17.72 11.43 42.70
C ASN A 235 18.54 11.67 43.98
N PRO A 236 18.53 12.88 44.57
CA PRO A 236 19.33 13.25 45.73
C PRO A 236 18.91 12.57 47.04
#